data_AF-A0A6N8DCK4-F1
#
_entry.id   AF-A0A6N8DCK4-F1
#
_cell.length_a   1.000
_cell.length_b   1.000
_cell.length_c   1.000
_cell.angle_alpha   90.00
_cell.angle_beta   90.00
_cell.angle_gamma   90.00
#
_symmetry.space_group_name_H-M   'P 1'
#
loop_
_entity.id
_entity.type
_entity.pdbx_description
1 polymer ?
#
loop_
_entity_poly.entity_id
_entity_poly.type
_entity_poly.pdbx_seq_one_letter_code
_entity_poly.pdbx_strand_id
1 'polypeptide(L)'
;MKKTILQYMTDIYQEDIPKHILQENKIRLNSFFLEQESVQKKGTQFIFRYAFYSVEKPRKITKQHLLKEYAGVPLEKRSVQPEQIPDMKQYSDIILYGDASSPEAQQQLAEYLQQHNSLKVQLSFFDKRNDSTSKDEQAIAYAELQKALFFCQRKKIPLLFVSLKGMIDDIRFLNLLEESHVDFRCIDFPWFCKENLPLIKAVVLYEKLEIRINV
;
A
#
# COMPACT_ATOMS: atom_id res chain seq x y z
N MET A 1 0.43 -8.48 3.00
CA MET A 1 -0.97 -8.69 2.58
C MET A 1 -1.26 -10.19 2.59
N LYS A 2 -2.43 -10.62 3.08
CA LYS A 2 -2.73 -12.04 3.24
C LYS A 2 -3.43 -12.60 2.00
N LYS A 3 -2.80 -13.56 1.32
CA LYS A 3 -3.40 -14.37 0.23
C LYS A 3 -3.85 -15.72 0.78
N THR A 4 -5.14 -16.02 0.67
CA THR A 4 -5.72 -17.32 1.04
C THR A 4 -6.23 -18.02 -0.21
N ILE A 5 -5.81 -19.26 -0.45
CA ILE A 5 -6.20 -20.03 -1.63
C ILE A 5 -7.24 -21.07 -1.21
N LEU A 6 -8.40 -21.06 -1.86
CA LEU A 6 -9.41 -22.11 -1.73
C LEU A 6 -9.51 -22.91 -3.01
N GLN A 7 -9.67 -24.22 -2.88
CA GLN A 7 -9.82 -25.15 -3.99
C GLN A 7 -11.24 -25.67 -4.03
N TYR A 8 -11.81 -25.73 -5.22
CA TYR A 8 -13.14 -26.27 -5.46
C TYR A 8 -13.05 -27.32 -6.56
N MET A 9 -13.65 -28.48 -6.31
CA MET A 9 -13.65 -29.61 -7.23
C MET A 9 -15.04 -29.77 -7.82
N THR A 10 -15.12 -29.92 -9.14
CA THR A 10 -16.38 -30.15 -9.86
C THR A 10 -16.15 -31.14 -11.00
N ASP A 11 -17.15 -31.97 -11.26
CA ASP A 11 -17.14 -32.92 -12.38
C ASP A 11 -17.66 -32.26 -13.68
N ILE A 12 -18.13 -31.02 -13.59
CA ILE A 12 -18.72 -30.25 -14.70
C ILE A 12 -17.89 -28.99 -14.93
N TYR A 13 -17.51 -28.75 -16.19
CA TYR A 13 -16.80 -27.52 -16.61
C TYR A 13 -17.73 -26.29 -16.75
N GLN A 14 -18.98 -26.37 -16.28
CA GLN A 14 -19.92 -25.25 -16.39
C GLN A 14 -19.39 -24.02 -15.62
N GLU A 15 -19.75 -22.84 -16.13
CA GLU A 15 -19.25 -21.50 -15.77
C GLU A 15 -19.16 -21.27 -14.27
N ASP A 16 -17.94 -21.32 -13.75
CA ASP A 16 -17.53 -20.91 -12.41
C ASP A 16 -18.17 -21.65 -11.22
N ILE A 17 -17.43 -21.64 -10.10
CA ILE A 17 -17.97 -22.02 -8.80
C ILE A 17 -19.14 -21.07 -8.46
N PRO A 18 -20.27 -21.58 -7.91
CA PRO A 18 -21.43 -20.75 -7.63
C PRO A 18 -21.08 -19.47 -6.88
N LYS A 19 -21.48 -18.32 -7.44
CA LYS A 19 -21.08 -16.98 -6.93
C LYS A 19 -21.40 -16.78 -5.45
N HIS A 20 -22.48 -17.38 -4.94
CA HIS A 20 -22.83 -17.31 -3.52
C HIS A 20 -21.75 -17.94 -2.63
N ILE A 21 -21.16 -19.07 -3.02
CA ILE A 21 -20.07 -19.74 -2.27
C ILE A 21 -18.83 -18.85 -2.24
N LEU A 22 -18.50 -18.24 -3.38
CA LEU A 22 -17.36 -17.33 -3.46
C LEU A 22 -17.60 -16.08 -2.60
N GLN A 23 -18.83 -15.56 -2.58
CA GLN A 23 -19.20 -14.40 -1.78
C GLN A 23 -19.20 -14.70 -0.26
N GLU A 24 -19.71 -15.86 0.15
CA GLU A 24 -19.66 -16.31 1.55
C GLU A 24 -18.21 -16.44 2.03
N ASN A 25 -17.34 -17.04 1.20
CA ASN A 25 -15.92 -17.12 1.53
C ASN A 25 -15.25 -15.74 1.53
N LYS A 26 -15.66 -14.84 0.64
CA LYS A 26 -15.17 -13.46 0.62
C LYS A 26 -15.45 -12.74 1.95
N ILE A 27 -16.67 -12.89 2.48
CA ILE A 27 -17.10 -12.34 3.78
C ILE A 27 -16.36 -13.04 4.93
N ARG A 28 -16.34 -14.38 4.96
CA ARG A 28 -15.69 -15.18 6.00
C ARG A 28 -14.20 -14.86 6.16
N LEU A 29 -13.52 -14.61 5.04
CA LEU A 29 -12.09 -14.29 5.02
C LEU A 29 -11.81 -12.79 5.15
N ASN A 30 -12.85 -11.95 5.27
CA ASN A 30 -12.75 -10.49 5.25
C ASN A 30 -11.85 -9.99 4.10
N SER A 31 -12.06 -10.55 2.91
CA SER A 31 -11.23 -10.30 1.74
C SER A 31 -11.83 -9.18 0.88
N PHE A 32 -10.97 -8.27 0.42
CA PHE A 32 -11.40 -7.15 -0.42
C PHE A 32 -11.39 -7.52 -1.90
N PHE A 33 -10.50 -8.44 -2.30
CA PHE A 33 -10.32 -8.88 -3.68
C PHE A 33 -10.33 -10.41 -3.80
N LEU A 34 -10.87 -10.89 -4.92
CA LEU A 34 -11.06 -12.29 -5.27
C LEU A 34 -10.65 -12.44 -6.74
N GLU A 35 -9.90 -13.49 -7.06
CA GLU A 35 -9.65 -13.89 -8.44
C GLU A 35 -9.56 -15.41 -8.58
N GLN A 36 -9.85 -15.89 -9.78
CA GLN A 36 -9.51 -17.26 -10.17
C GLN A 36 -8.02 -17.31 -10.56
N GLU A 37 -7.24 -18.10 -9.85
CA GLU A 37 -5.81 -18.29 -10.07
C GLU A 37 -5.56 -19.30 -11.19
N SER A 38 -6.28 -20.42 -11.19
CA SER A 38 -6.11 -21.47 -12.19
C SER A 38 -7.28 -22.44 -12.22
N VAL A 39 -7.45 -23.11 -13.35
CA VAL A 39 -8.31 -24.30 -13.49
C VAL A 39 -7.44 -25.46 -13.97
N GLN A 40 -7.47 -26.58 -13.25
CA GLN A 40 -6.71 -27.78 -13.59
C GLN A 40 -7.65 -28.96 -13.79
N LYS A 41 -7.44 -29.74 -14.85
CA LYS A 41 -8.17 -31.00 -15.06
C LYS A 41 -7.38 -32.16 -14.45
N LYS A 42 -8.01 -32.92 -13.55
CA LYS A 42 -7.45 -34.12 -12.93
C LYS A 42 -8.41 -35.30 -13.16
N GLY A 43 -8.10 -36.12 -14.16
CA GLY A 43 -8.99 -37.20 -14.61
C GLY A 43 -10.29 -36.64 -15.20
N THR A 44 -11.42 -37.01 -14.62
CA THR A 44 -12.76 -36.50 -14.97
C THR A 44 -13.14 -35.21 -14.23
N GLN A 45 -12.36 -34.79 -13.24
CA GLN A 45 -12.67 -33.64 -12.39
C GLN A 45 -11.89 -32.39 -12.79
N PHE A 46 -12.46 -31.23 -12.49
CA PHE A 46 -11.84 -29.92 -12.60
C PHE A 46 -11.60 -29.34 -11.21
N ILE A 47 -10.39 -28.83 -10.98
CA ILE A 47 -9.96 -28.19 -9.75
C ILE A 47 -9.81 -26.70 -10.03
N PHE A 48 -10.72 -25.90 -9.48
CA PHE A 48 -10.68 -24.45 -9.53
C PHE A 48 -9.95 -23.93 -8.30
N ARG A 49 -8.96 -23.06 -8.51
CA ARG A 49 -8.21 -22.39 -7.44
C ARG A 49 -8.58 -20.91 -7.42
N TYR A 50 -9.18 -20.44 -6.33
CA TYR A 50 -9.47 -19.03 -6.13
C TYR A 50 -8.57 -18.45 -5.04
N ALA A 51 -8.03 -17.27 -5.32
CA ALA A 51 -7.23 -16.49 -4.38
C ALA A 51 -8.09 -15.37 -3.78
N PHE A 52 -8.10 -15.31 -2.45
CA PHE A 52 -8.77 -14.29 -1.65
C PHE A 52 -7.71 -13.43 -0.97
N TYR A 53 -7.76 -12.12 -1.18
CA TYR A 53 -6.80 -11.17 -0.63
C TYR A 53 -7.45 -10.35 0.48
N SER A 54 -6.81 -10.37 1.66
CA SER A 54 -7.26 -9.64 2.84
C SER A 54 -6.15 -8.71 3.33
N VAL A 55 -6.58 -7.58 3.88
CA VAL A 55 -5.71 -6.61 4.55
C VAL A 55 -5.15 -7.24 5.82
N GLU A 56 -3.86 -7.02 6.08
CA GLU A 56 -3.23 -7.45 7.32
C GLU A 56 -3.28 -6.33 8.35
N LYS A 57 -3.48 -6.70 9.62
CA LYS A 57 -3.35 -5.71 10.71
C LYS A 57 -1.86 -5.33 10.80
N PRO A 58 -1.52 -4.03 10.77
CA PRO A 58 -0.15 -3.59 11.00
C PRO A 58 0.38 -4.17 12.30
N ARG A 59 1.60 -4.73 12.27
CA ARG A 59 2.21 -5.32 13.46
C ARG A 59 2.42 -4.22 14.51
N LYS A 60 2.19 -4.57 15.79
CA LYS A 60 2.57 -3.68 16.89
C LYS A 60 4.10 -3.57 16.92
N ILE A 61 4.59 -2.35 16.89
CA ILE A 61 6.03 -2.07 16.87
C ILE A 61 6.54 -2.01 18.31
N THR A 62 7.53 -2.84 18.64
CA THR A 62 8.20 -2.84 19.95
C THR A 62 9.48 -1.99 19.92
N LYS A 63 9.97 -1.54 21.08
CA LYS A 63 11.25 -0.81 21.16
C LYS A 63 12.42 -1.62 20.59
N GLN A 64 12.47 -2.92 20.89
CA GLN A 64 13.48 -3.82 20.33
C GLN A 64 13.42 -3.92 18.80
N HIS A 65 12.21 -3.91 18.23
CA HIS A 65 12.02 -3.91 16.79
C HIS A 65 12.56 -2.63 16.15
N LEU A 66 12.25 -1.46 16.74
CA LEU A 66 12.78 -0.16 16.28
C LEU A 66 14.31 -0.12 16.32
N LEU A 67 14.92 -0.58 17.42
CA LEU A 67 16.39 -0.63 17.54
C LEU A 67 17.02 -1.52 16.47
N LYS A 68 16.41 -2.68 16.20
CA LYS A 68 16.87 -3.61 15.16
C LYS A 68 16.75 -2.99 13.76
N GLU A 69 15.64 -2.31 13.47
CA GLU A 69 15.48 -1.61 12.19
C GLU A 69 16.48 -0.46 12.04
N TYR A 70 16.70 0.33 13.09
CA TYR A 70 17.66 1.43 13.08
C TYR A 70 19.09 0.95 12.84
N ALA A 71 19.51 -0.15 13.48
CA ALA A 71 20.82 -0.74 13.25
C ALA A 71 21.02 -1.26 11.81
N GLY A 72 19.93 -1.53 11.08
CA GLY A 72 19.96 -1.96 9.68
C GLY A 72 20.00 -0.81 8.67
N VAL A 73 19.96 0.45 9.12
CA VAL A 73 19.97 1.62 8.22
C VAL A 73 21.35 1.76 7.55
N PRO A 74 21.42 1.91 6.22
CA PRO A 74 22.69 2.16 5.54
C PRO A 74 23.30 3.51 5.93
N LEU A 75 24.52 3.52 6.49
CA LEU A 75 25.20 4.73 6.95
C LEU A 75 25.69 5.64 5.81
N GLU A 76 26.01 5.08 4.65
CA GLU A 76 26.64 5.81 3.54
C GLU A 76 25.64 6.31 2.49
N LYS A 77 24.35 6.03 2.67
CA LYS A 77 23.33 6.36 1.66
C LYS A 77 23.10 7.86 1.62
N ARG A 78 23.06 8.42 0.40
CA ARG A 78 22.79 9.84 0.15
C ARG A 78 21.41 10.02 -0.45
N SER A 79 20.78 11.15 -0.13
CA SER A 79 19.51 11.54 -0.73
C SER A 79 19.70 11.77 -2.23
N VAL A 80 18.73 11.29 -3.01
CA VAL A 80 18.57 11.62 -4.43
C VAL A 80 17.78 12.92 -4.50
N GLN A 81 18.33 13.90 -5.23
CA GLN A 81 17.65 15.17 -5.42
C GLN A 81 16.44 15.00 -6.36
N PRO A 82 15.37 15.81 -6.21
CA PRO A 82 14.15 15.66 -7.01
C PRO A 82 14.40 15.67 -8.52
N GLU A 83 15.38 16.44 -8.99
CA GLU A 83 15.76 16.55 -10.40
C GLU A 83 16.42 15.27 -10.94
N GLN A 84 16.96 14.44 -10.04
CA GLN A 84 17.61 13.16 -10.38
C GLN A 84 16.64 11.98 -10.25
N ILE A 85 15.45 12.19 -9.67
CA ILE A 85 14.44 11.15 -9.56
C ILE A 85 13.91 10.84 -10.97
N PRO A 86 13.88 9.56 -11.39
CA PRO A 86 13.35 9.19 -12.70
C PRO A 86 11.91 9.71 -12.87
N ASP A 87 11.68 10.37 -13.99
CA ASP A 87 10.35 10.85 -14.36
C ASP A 87 9.39 9.67 -14.61
N MET A 88 8.11 9.89 -14.36
CA MET A 88 7.04 8.91 -14.47
C MET A 88 6.60 8.66 -15.93
N LYS A 89 7.35 9.12 -16.95
CA LYS A 89 6.98 9.01 -18.38
C LYS A 89 6.70 7.59 -18.87
N GLN A 90 7.28 6.59 -18.20
CA GLN A 90 7.05 5.18 -18.53
C GLN A 90 5.64 4.69 -18.13
N TYR A 91 4.90 5.48 -17.35
CA TYR A 91 3.57 5.15 -16.87
C TYR A 91 2.52 6.02 -17.56
N SER A 92 1.40 5.41 -17.94
CA SER A 92 0.18 6.11 -18.41
C SER A 92 -0.83 6.32 -17.29
N ASP A 93 -0.74 5.50 -16.26
CA ASP A 93 -1.77 5.33 -15.24
C ASP A 93 -1.13 5.33 -13.85
N ILE A 94 -1.86 5.83 -12.86
CA ILE A 94 -1.44 5.87 -11.47
C ILE A 94 -2.58 5.46 -10.54
N ILE A 95 -2.21 5.08 -9.31
CA ILE A 95 -3.15 4.98 -8.20
C ILE A 95 -2.91 6.16 -7.27
N LEU A 96 -3.98 6.83 -6.88
CA LEU A 96 -3.93 7.94 -5.95
C LEU A 96 -4.16 7.44 -4.52
N TYR A 97 -3.40 7.97 -3.57
CA TYR A 97 -3.63 7.76 -2.16
C TYR A 97 -3.57 9.08 -1.38
N GLY A 98 -4.60 9.34 -0.57
CA GLY A 98 -4.73 10.57 0.21
C GLY A 98 -6.05 11.29 -0.05
N ASP A 99 -6.36 12.28 0.80
CA ASP A 99 -7.57 13.05 0.68
C ASP A 99 -7.45 14.10 -0.43
N ALA A 100 -8.17 13.90 -1.53
CA ALA A 100 -8.30 14.85 -2.63
C ALA A 100 -9.66 15.57 -2.63
N SER A 101 -10.33 15.65 -1.47
CA SER A 101 -11.65 16.27 -1.37
C SER A 101 -11.58 17.81 -1.29
N SER A 102 -10.46 18.37 -0.84
CA SER A 102 -10.32 19.83 -0.73
C SER A 102 -10.00 20.47 -2.10
N PRO A 103 -10.48 21.71 -2.36
CA PRO A 103 -10.17 22.42 -3.60
C PRO A 103 -8.67 22.58 -3.84
N GLU A 104 -7.90 22.84 -2.78
CA GLU A 104 -6.44 23.00 -2.86
C GLU A 104 -5.77 21.70 -3.29
N ALA A 105 -6.16 20.57 -2.70
CA ALA A 105 -5.63 19.26 -3.07
C ALA A 105 -5.98 18.87 -4.51
N GLN A 106 -7.19 19.23 -4.97
CA GLN A 106 -7.60 19.01 -6.35
C GLN A 106 -6.81 19.86 -7.34
N GLN A 107 -6.55 21.13 -6.99
CA GLN A 107 -5.72 22.00 -7.80
C GLN A 107 -4.28 21.49 -7.90
N GLN A 108 -3.65 21.16 -6.77
CA GLN A 108 -2.29 20.62 -6.75
C GLN A 108 -2.18 19.31 -7.52
N LEU A 109 -3.18 18.42 -7.40
CA LEU A 109 -3.25 17.20 -8.19
C LEU A 109 -3.36 17.51 -9.69
N ALA A 110 -4.23 18.44 -10.08
CA ALA A 110 -4.40 18.80 -11.49
C ALA A 110 -3.11 19.38 -12.08
N GLU A 111 -2.43 20.27 -11.36
CA GLU A 111 -1.14 20.85 -11.76
C GLU A 111 -0.07 19.76 -11.91
N TYR A 112 0.03 18.84 -10.95
CA TYR A 112 0.97 17.72 -11.00
C TYR A 112 0.72 16.82 -12.23
N LEU A 113 -0.53 16.44 -12.49
CA LEU A 113 -0.88 15.57 -13.63
C LEU A 113 -0.61 16.25 -14.97
N GLN A 114 -0.80 17.57 -15.07
CA GLN A 114 -0.47 18.34 -16.27
C GLN A 114 1.04 18.35 -16.55
N GLN A 115 1.86 18.51 -15.51
CA GLN A 115 3.33 18.53 -15.64
C GLN A 115 3.89 17.17 -16.07
N HIS A 116 3.26 16.06 -15.68
CA HIS A 116 3.73 14.70 -15.94
C HIS A 116 3.01 13.99 -17.11
N ASN A 117 2.79 14.67 -18.23
CA ASN A 117 2.24 14.08 -19.47
C ASN A 117 0.81 13.50 -19.35
N SER A 118 -0.06 14.09 -18.53
CA SER A 118 -1.47 13.66 -18.39
C SER A 118 -1.64 12.23 -17.88
N LEU A 119 -0.89 11.86 -16.83
CA LEU A 119 -1.12 10.63 -16.07
C LEU A 119 -2.61 10.49 -15.71
N LYS A 120 -3.15 9.28 -15.87
CA LYS A 120 -4.56 9.01 -15.57
C LYS A 120 -4.70 8.34 -14.21
N VAL A 121 -5.51 8.92 -13.34
CA VAL A 121 -5.86 8.31 -12.05
C VAL A 121 -6.84 7.16 -12.29
N GLN A 122 -6.42 5.93 -11.99
CA GLN A 122 -7.24 4.72 -12.17
C GLN A 122 -8.17 4.47 -10.98
N LEU A 123 -7.62 4.60 -9.78
CA LEU A 123 -8.29 4.35 -8.51
C LEU A 123 -7.76 5.34 -7.48
N SER A 124 -8.61 5.68 -6.51
CA SER A 124 -8.26 6.54 -5.38
C SER A 124 -8.58 5.82 -4.06
N PHE A 125 -7.68 5.93 -3.10
CA PHE A 125 -7.76 5.28 -1.79
C PHE A 125 -7.46 6.30 -0.69
N PHE A 126 -8.17 6.23 0.42
CA PHE A 126 -7.93 7.12 1.55
C PHE A 126 -8.35 6.49 2.87
N ASP A 127 -7.39 6.30 3.77
CA ASP A 127 -7.67 5.90 5.15
C ASP A 127 -8.11 7.13 5.97
N LYS A 128 -9.39 7.17 6.37
CA LYS A 128 -9.86 8.18 7.33
C LYS A 128 -9.24 7.92 8.70
N ARG A 129 -8.86 8.99 9.40
CA ARG A 129 -8.53 8.88 10.83
C ARG A 129 -9.82 8.54 11.58
N ASN A 130 -9.73 7.60 12.52
CA ASN A 130 -10.87 7.26 13.37
C ASN A 130 -11.06 8.38 14.40
N ASP A 131 -12.16 9.13 14.30
CA ASP A 131 -12.51 10.20 15.24
C ASP A 131 -13.09 9.70 16.59
N SER A 132 -13.20 8.38 16.81
CA SER A 132 -13.83 7.80 17.99
C SER A 132 -12.84 7.49 19.13
N THR A 133 -12.73 8.46 20.05
CA THR A 133 -12.49 8.34 21.50
C THR A 133 -11.93 7.01 22.04
N SER A 134 -10.61 6.90 22.17
CA SER A 134 -9.95 6.24 23.30
C SER A 134 -8.47 6.64 23.34
N LYS A 135 -7.88 6.68 24.54
CA LYS A 135 -6.58 7.30 24.88
C LYS A 135 -5.33 6.55 24.35
N ASP A 136 -5.48 5.67 23.37
CA ASP A 136 -4.35 5.01 22.72
C ASP A 136 -4.05 5.74 21.41
N GLU A 137 -2.78 6.15 21.21
CA GLU A 137 -2.27 6.92 20.07
C GLU A 137 -3.05 6.66 18.76
N GLN A 138 -3.62 7.73 18.20
CA GLN A 138 -4.45 7.80 17.00
C GLN A 138 -3.82 7.11 15.78
N ALA A 139 -3.90 5.79 15.74
CA ALA A 139 -3.20 4.96 14.77
C ALA A 139 -4.06 4.73 13.53
N ILE A 140 -3.66 5.32 12.40
CA ILE A 140 -4.20 4.96 11.08
C ILE A 140 -3.98 3.45 10.87
N ALA A 141 -5.00 2.76 10.35
CA ALA A 141 -4.99 1.31 10.14
C ALA A 141 -4.31 0.88 8.83
N TYR A 142 -4.13 1.82 7.90
CA TYR A 142 -3.52 1.63 6.56
C TYR A 142 -4.16 0.49 5.77
N ALA A 143 -5.48 0.36 5.88
CA ALA A 143 -6.22 -0.68 5.18
C ALA A 143 -6.39 -0.30 3.71
N GLU A 144 -6.72 0.97 3.44
CA GLU A 144 -6.83 1.49 2.08
C GLU A 144 -5.46 1.60 1.42
N LEU A 145 -4.40 1.94 2.17
CA LEU A 145 -3.03 1.91 1.63
C LEU A 145 -2.63 0.52 1.16
N GLN A 146 -2.91 -0.53 1.94
CA GLN A 146 -2.61 -1.90 1.53
C GLN A 146 -3.36 -2.30 0.26
N LYS A 147 -4.61 -1.84 0.09
CA LYS A 147 -5.37 -2.06 -1.14
C LYS A 147 -4.75 -1.29 -2.31
N ALA A 148 -4.35 -0.02 -2.10
CA ALA A 148 -3.67 0.78 -3.12
C ALA A 148 -2.39 0.08 -3.60
N LEU A 149 -1.55 -0.38 -2.67
CA LEU A 149 -0.32 -1.10 -2.97
C LEU A 149 -0.59 -2.43 -3.70
N PHE A 150 -1.65 -3.16 -3.34
CA PHE A 150 -2.07 -4.36 -4.08
C PHE A 150 -2.32 -4.07 -5.55
N PHE A 151 -3.12 -3.03 -5.85
CA PHE A 151 -3.43 -2.69 -7.23
C PHE A 151 -2.22 -2.12 -7.97
N CYS A 152 -1.33 -1.40 -7.29
CA CYS A 152 -0.06 -0.92 -7.86
C CYS A 152 0.79 -2.10 -8.33
N GLN A 153 1.02 -3.09 -7.45
CA GLN A 153 1.79 -4.29 -7.78
C GLN A 153 1.16 -5.08 -8.92
N ARG A 154 -0.16 -5.25 -8.88
CA ARG A 154 -0.90 -6.03 -9.88
C ARG A 154 -0.87 -5.40 -11.26
N LYS A 155 -1.10 -4.08 -11.34
CA LYS A 155 -1.12 -3.34 -12.61
C LYS A 155 0.28 -2.87 -13.05
N LYS A 156 1.29 -3.01 -12.19
CA LYS A 156 2.66 -2.47 -12.39
C LYS A 156 2.65 -0.95 -12.63
N ILE A 157 1.84 -0.24 -11.85
CA ILE A 157 1.71 1.22 -11.90
C ILE A 157 2.11 1.84 -10.57
N PRO A 158 2.59 3.09 -10.56
CA PRO A 158 3.07 3.74 -9.37
C PRO A 158 1.92 4.28 -8.50
N LEU A 159 2.28 4.55 -7.24
CA LEU A 159 1.41 5.19 -6.25
C LEU A 159 1.74 6.69 -6.17
N LEU A 160 0.73 7.54 -6.23
CA LEU A 160 0.86 8.98 -6.00
C LEU A 160 0.19 9.38 -4.69
N PHE A 161 0.96 9.97 -3.80
CA PHE A 161 0.48 10.54 -2.54
C PHE A 161 0.02 11.97 -2.75
N VAL A 162 -1.21 12.28 -2.34
CA VAL A 162 -1.70 13.67 -2.28
C VAL A 162 -0.96 14.46 -1.22
N SER A 163 -0.89 13.89 0.00
CA SER A 163 -0.18 14.47 1.12
C SER A 163 0.29 13.38 2.07
N LEU A 164 1.41 13.62 2.74
CA LEU A 164 1.95 12.72 3.77
C LEU A 164 1.62 13.16 5.20
N LYS A 165 0.81 14.23 5.34
CA LYS A 165 0.54 14.87 6.62
C LYS A 165 0.07 13.86 7.67
N GLY A 166 0.90 13.69 8.69
CA GLY A 166 0.63 12.82 9.83
C GLY A 166 0.59 11.32 9.50
N MET A 167 1.25 10.91 8.41
CA MET A 167 1.58 9.52 8.08
C MET A 167 3.09 9.30 8.02
N ILE A 168 3.87 10.31 7.60
CA ILE A 168 5.33 10.18 7.41
C ILE A 168 6.06 9.78 8.69
N ASP A 169 5.58 10.21 9.86
CA ASP A 169 6.17 9.89 11.17
C ASP A 169 5.79 8.49 11.69
N ASP A 170 5.01 7.71 10.93
CA ASP A 170 4.59 6.37 11.32
C ASP A 170 5.47 5.30 10.65
N ILE A 171 6.26 4.58 11.46
CA ILE A 171 7.12 3.51 10.94
C ILE A 171 6.30 2.41 10.25
N ARG A 172 5.06 2.16 10.66
CA ARG A 172 4.21 1.15 10.01
C ARG A 172 3.88 1.55 8.57
N PHE A 173 3.66 2.84 8.33
CA PHE A 173 3.45 3.39 7.00
C PHE A 173 4.68 3.18 6.12
N LEU A 174 5.86 3.55 6.62
CA LEU A 174 7.12 3.41 5.88
C LEU A 174 7.46 1.93 5.60
N ASN A 175 7.20 1.02 6.55
CA ASN A 175 7.40 -0.41 6.38
C ASN A 175 6.50 -0.98 5.27
N LEU A 176 5.23 -0.57 5.20
CA LEU A 176 4.33 -1.00 4.14
C LEU A 176 4.85 -0.61 2.76
N LEU A 177 5.42 0.59 2.61
CA LEU A 177 6.00 1.04 1.34
C LEU A 177 7.27 0.26 0.99
N GLU A 178 8.17 0.09 1.97
CA GLU A 178 9.42 -0.65 1.79
C GLU A 178 9.18 -2.10 1.36
N GLU A 179 8.27 -2.80 2.03
CA GLU A 179 7.89 -4.19 1.74
C GLU A 179 7.16 -4.33 0.39
N SER A 180 6.46 -3.30 -0.06
CA SER A 180 5.70 -3.36 -1.31
C SER A 180 6.56 -3.31 -2.57
N HIS A 181 7.74 -2.70 -2.48
CA HIS A 181 8.62 -2.37 -3.60
C HIS A 181 7.97 -1.56 -4.75
N VAL A 182 6.76 -1.02 -4.53
CA VAL A 182 6.02 -0.17 -5.46
C VAL A 182 6.79 1.13 -5.67
N ASP A 183 6.82 1.63 -6.90
CA ASP A 183 7.32 2.96 -7.16
C ASP A 183 6.28 4.01 -6.73
N PHE A 184 6.71 5.07 -6.06
CA PHE A 184 5.79 6.08 -5.54
C PHE A 184 6.38 7.49 -5.55
N ARG A 185 5.48 8.47 -5.63
CA ARG A 185 5.80 9.91 -5.56
C ARG A 185 4.81 10.61 -4.64
N CYS A 186 5.14 11.82 -4.24
CA CYS A 186 4.24 12.67 -3.47
C CYS A 186 4.18 14.07 -4.07
N ILE A 187 2.98 14.66 -4.09
CA ILE A 187 2.73 15.99 -4.61
C ILE A 187 3.32 17.06 -3.69
N ASP A 188 3.08 16.98 -2.39
CA ASP A 188 3.51 18.00 -1.43
C ASP A 188 4.94 17.80 -0.88
N PHE A 189 5.56 16.65 -1.17
CA PHE A 189 6.94 16.38 -0.76
C PHE A 189 7.74 15.62 -1.84
N PRO A 190 8.41 16.35 -2.77
CA PRO A 190 9.10 15.76 -3.92
C PRO A 190 10.23 14.76 -3.58
N TRP A 191 10.87 14.91 -2.41
CA TRP A 191 11.89 13.97 -1.94
C TRP A 191 11.32 12.62 -1.49
N PHE A 192 9.99 12.50 -1.33
CA PHE A 192 9.34 11.25 -0.94
C PHE A 192 9.20 10.29 -2.12
N CYS A 193 10.27 9.52 -2.32
CA CYS A 193 10.35 8.46 -3.32
C CYS A 193 10.94 7.19 -2.73
N LYS A 194 10.89 6.12 -3.52
CA LYS A 194 11.42 4.80 -3.16
C LYS A 194 12.91 4.83 -2.83
N GLU A 195 13.70 5.62 -3.55
CA GLU A 195 15.15 5.73 -3.38
C GLU A 195 15.50 6.35 -2.02
N ASN A 196 14.77 7.39 -1.64
CA ASN A 196 14.97 8.15 -0.41
C ASN A 196 14.28 7.53 0.81
N LEU A 197 13.35 6.59 0.61
CA LEU A 197 12.58 5.98 1.70
C LEU A 197 13.44 5.46 2.87
N PRO A 198 14.58 4.77 2.67
CA PRO A 198 15.39 4.30 3.80
C PRO A 198 15.99 5.44 4.63
N LEU A 199 16.31 6.59 4.00
CA LEU A 199 16.81 7.77 4.72
C LEU A 199 15.71 8.46 5.51
N ILE A 200 14.54 8.62 4.91
CA ILE A 200 13.36 9.18 5.58
C ILE A 200 13.00 8.32 6.78
N LYS A 201 12.97 6.99 6.59
CA LYS A 201 12.75 6.01 7.66
C LYS A 201 13.80 6.10 8.75
N ALA A 202 15.08 6.30 8.41
CA ALA A 202 16.15 6.47 9.39
C ALA A 202 15.92 7.69 10.30
N VAL A 203 15.52 8.83 9.72
CA VAL A 203 15.21 10.05 10.48
C VAL A 203 14.05 9.79 11.45
N VAL A 204 12.96 9.18 10.98
CA VAL A 204 11.80 8.88 11.82
C VAL A 204 12.15 7.88 12.92
N LEU A 205 12.99 6.88 12.63
CA LEU A 205 13.49 5.93 13.64
C LEU A 205 14.34 6.63 14.70
N TYR A 206 15.24 7.53 14.28
CA TYR A 206 16.08 8.31 15.18
C TYR A 206 15.22 9.16 16.13
N GLU A 207 14.27 9.94 15.60
CA GLU A 207 13.37 10.77 16.41
C GLU A 207 12.58 9.94 17.41
N LYS A 208 12.00 8.81 16.98
CA LYS A 208 11.24 7.92 17.88
C LYS A 208 12.09 7.28 18.97
N LEU A 209 13.36 7.00 18.69
CA LEU A 209 14.28 6.42 19.66
C LEU A 209 14.80 7.48 20.64
N GLU A 210 15.15 8.67 20.17
CA GLU A 210 15.63 9.78 20.99
C GLU A 210 14.55 10.26 21.98
N ILE A 211 13.32 10.45 21.51
CA ILE A 211 12.17 10.83 22.35
C ILE A 211 11.90 9.77 23.45
N ARG A 212 12.21 8.49 23.19
CA ARG A 212 12.00 7.38 24.14
C ARG A 212 13.24 7.01 24.97
N ILE A 213 14.32 7.77 24.83
CA ILE A 213 15.52 7.68 25.68
C ILE A 213 15.53 8.83 26.71
N ASN A 214 14.91 9.97 26.39
CA ASN A 214 14.86 11.16 27.24
C ASN A 214 13.57 11.28 28.09
N VAL A 215 12.79 10.20 28.23
CA VAL A 215 11.61 10.07 29.11
C VAL A 215 11.79 8.84 29.99
#